data_AF-A0A8J5M7M1-F1
#
_entry.id   AF-A0A8J5M7M1-F1
#
_cell.length_a   1.000
_cell.length_b   1.000
_cell.length_c   1.000
_cell.angle_alpha   90.00
_cell.angle_beta   90.00
_cell.angle_gamma   90.00
#
_symmetry.space_group_name_H-M   'P 1'
#
loop_
_entity.id
_entity.type
_entity.pdbx_description
1 polymer ?
#
loop_
_entity_poly.entity_id
_entity_poly.type
_entity_poly.pdbx_seq_one_letter_code
_entity_poly.pdbx_strand_id
1 'polypeptide(L)'
;MSAIFDLSPPPSSEIPRIIDMAASKISARSPAASDQNSFPSTSSSAPQPECDAFATAAYQRYIRLPELAKLAGSRKFPQWRNESVLKPALQGLEITFRFVSISLSDTRPYANHREWKRRLESIASREIELIAALCEEEGGAGAPIADLSSCAGVLSRGYSSQEVWKVPGAAASVVARTSEASLLPRLAAWEKSEDAAAKILFQIESQMQRCAFTLGLGEPNLAGKPTLEYDLVVRPFDLHALKRCSKAHQEDQVLCTIHQILESWLSAARELVARVEQRIESEEWAAAAGDCWLIERVWKLLSEVGDLHFLMDPDDFLRIKSQLGIKAASGGGESICFLSETLIHVTGACKELRRSVPRILGVEADPNGGPRVQNAAMLLFHSRRRGEGDEMGKVELLQAMQAVEAASKRFFFAYRQVAAAVMGSLEVSGNRAAYVPAEALDSLTQMFLEPPYYPSLDAAKTFLGEYWQRSDLGATKANW
;
A
#
# COMPACT_ATOMS: atom_id res chain seq x y z
N MET A 1 -36.29 -50.94 49.58
CA MET A 1 -35.03 -50.80 50.35
C MET A 1 -34.65 -49.33 50.25
N SER A 2 -35.31 -48.46 51.02
CA SER A 2 -34.85 -47.89 52.31
C SER A 2 -33.56 -47.08 52.18
N ALA A 3 -33.44 -45.84 52.65
CA ALA A 3 -34.37 -44.90 53.28
C ALA A 3 -33.69 -43.51 53.29
N ILE A 4 -34.53 -42.49 53.43
CA ILE A 4 -34.28 -41.07 53.68
C ILE A 4 -33.49 -40.85 54.98
N PHE A 5 -32.58 -39.87 55.03
CA PHE A 5 -32.56 -38.88 56.12
C PHE A 5 -31.97 -37.54 55.67
N ASP A 6 -32.82 -36.54 55.82
CA ASP A 6 -32.63 -35.10 55.73
C ASP A 6 -31.91 -34.59 57.00
N LEU A 7 -31.17 -33.48 56.91
CA LEU A 7 -31.02 -32.45 57.97
C LEU A 7 -30.11 -31.29 57.51
N SER A 8 -30.66 -30.08 57.71
CA SER A 8 -30.23 -28.72 57.34
C SER A 8 -28.86 -28.18 57.87
N PRO A 9 -28.40 -27.00 57.36
CA PRO A 9 -27.04 -26.43 57.48
C PRO A 9 -26.91 -25.35 58.59
N PRO A 10 -25.72 -24.76 58.88
CA PRO A 10 -25.16 -23.56 58.18
C PRO A 10 -23.60 -23.43 58.32
N PRO A 11 -22.92 -22.26 58.15
CA PRO A 11 -23.19 -21.05 57.35
C PRO A 11 -22.08 -20.68 56.33
N SER A 12 -22.49 -19.78 55.45
CA SER A 12 -21.78 -18.80 54.60
C SER A 12 -20.36 -18.34 54.97
N SER A 13 -19.47 -18.32 53.98
CA SER A 13 -18.48 -17.25 53.81
C SER A 13 -18.30 -16.91 52.33
N GLU A 14 -18.26 -15.60 52.07
CA GLU A 14 -18.63 -14.93 50.84
C GLU A 14 -17.46 -14.75 49.87
N ILE A 15 -17.80 -14.81 48.58
CA ILE A 15 -17.01 -14.31 47.45
C ILE A 15 -17.43 -12.84 47.24
N PRO A 16 -16.53 -11.84 47.28
CA PRO A 16 -16.91 -10.49 46.89
C PRO A 16 -16.82 -10.30 45.38
N ARG A 17 -17.98 -10.14 44.75
CA ARG A 17 -18.15 -9.41 43.49
C ARG A 17 -18.01 -7.91 43.80
N ILE A 18 -17.10 -7.23 43.10
CA ILE A 18 -16.97 -5.77 43.15
C ILE A 18 -17.72 -5.18 41.95
N ILE A 19 -18.95 -4.73 42.17
CA ILE A 19 -19.57 -3.60 41.46
C ILE A 19 -20.53 -2.95 42.46
N ASP A 20 -20.24 -1.73 42.92
CA ASP A 20 -21.25 -0.67 42.83
C ASP A 20 -20.71 0.76 43.01
N MET A 21 -21.40 1.66 42.32
CA MET A 21 -21.23 3.10 42.20
C MET A 21 -21.14 3.84 43.54
N ALA A 22 -20.30 4.88 43.58
CA ALA A 22 -20.57 6.06 44.40
C ALA A 22 -20.15 7.34 43.67
N ALA A 23 -21.14 8.20 43.47
CA ALA A 23 -20.98 9.56 42.99
C ALA A 23 -20.10 10.40 43.92
N SER A 24 -19.34 11.33 43.36
CA SER A 24 -18.99 12.57 44.06
C SER A 24 -18.85 13.73 43.08
N LYS A 25 -19.79 14.66 43.22
CA LYS A 25 -19.79 15.99 42.62
C LYS A 25 -18.90 16.91 43.46
N ILE A 26 -18.03 17.63 42.75
CA ILE A 26 -17.63 19.04 42.94
C ILE A 26 -16.85 19.38 44.22
N SER A 27 -15.59 19.79 44.02
CA SER A 27 -15.06 20.96 44.71
C SER A 27 -14.17 21.77 43.78
N ALA A 28 -14.63 22.98 43.48
CA ALA A 28 -13.93 23.97 42.68
C ALA A 28 -12.82 24.62 43.52
N ARG A 29 -11.58 24.50 43.07
CA ARG A 29 -10.49 25.38 43.50
C ARG A 29 -9.44 25.49 42.39
N SER A 30 -9.49 26.60 41.65
CA SER A 30 -8.38 27.02 40.80
C SER A 30 -7.13 27.28 41.65
N PRO A 31 -5.93 26.94 41.17
CA PRO A 31 -4.75 27.70 41.49
C PRO A 31 -4.26 28.50 40.28
N ALA A 32 -3.73 29.66 40.62
CA ALA A 32 -3.26 30.72 39.74
C ALA A 32 -2.02 30.35 38.93
N ALA A 33 -1.75 31.21 37.95
CA ALA A 33 -0.58 31.27 37.09
C ALA A 33 0.74 30.99 37.81
N SER A 34 1.58 30.16 37.19
CA SER A 34 3.01 30.06 37.46
C SER A 34 3.74 29.80 36.14
N ASP A 35 4.81 30.56 35.99
CA ASP A 35 5.60 30.81 34.80
C ASP A 35 6.26 29.59 34.12
N GLN A 36 6.46 29.78 32.82
CA GLN A 36 7.61 29.36 32.01
C GLN A 36 8.27 28.03 32.40
N ASN A 37 7.88 26.96 31.70
CA ASN A 37 8.79 25.85 31.42
C ASN A 37 8.93 25.69 29.92
N SER A 38 10.09 26.12 29.43
CA SER A 38 10.66 25.79 28.14
C SER A 38 10.63 24.28 27.90
N PHE A 39 9.82 23.84 26.95
CA PHE A 39 9.91 22.46 26.45
C PHE A 39 11.22 22.31 25.68
N PRO A 40 12.03 21.27 25.94
CA PRO A 40 13.26 21.04 25.21
C PRO A 40 12.93 20.74 23.75
N SER A 41 13.52 21.57 22.88
CA SER A 41 13.48 21.44 21.43
C SER A 41 14.40 20.30 21.01
N THR A 42 13.84 19.12 20.76
CA THR A 42 14.53 18.07 20.03
C THR A 42 13.62 17.58 18.91
N SER A 43 13.74 18.22 17.75
CA SER A 43 13.30 17.68 16.46
C SER A 43 14.24 16.54 16.06
N SER A 44 14.21 15.44 16.81
CA SER A 44 14.81 14.20 16.36
C SER A 44 13.84 13.58 15.36
N SER A 45 14.12 13.70 14.06
CA SER A 45 13.73 12.60 13.16
C SER A 45 14.22 11.31 13.80
N ALA A 46 13.41 10.24 13.85
CA ALA A 46 13.95 8.95 14.22
C ALA A 46 15.15 8.66 13.29
N PRO A 47 16.28 8.14 13.81
CA PRO A 47 17.38 7.75 12.95
C PRO A 47 16.83 6.79 11.89
N GLN A 48 17.14 7.06 10.61
CA GLN A 48 16.83 6.08 9.58
C GLN A 48 17.56 4.78 9.93
N PRO A 49 16.91 3.62 9.78
CA PRO A 49 17.59 2.34 10.00
C PRO A 49 18.86 2.30 9.12
N GLU A 50 20.02 2.23 9.76
CA GLU A 50 21.31 2.13 9.08
C GLU A 50 21.53 0.67 8.67
N CYS A 51 21.18 0.39 7.41
CA CYS A 51 21.26 -0.96 6.87
C CYS A 51 22.68 -1.35 6.47
N ASP A 52 23.10 -2.57 6.81
CA ASP A 52 24.37 -3.13 6.34
C ASP A 52 24.37 -3.22 4.81
N ALA A 53 25.24 -2.43 4.17
CA ALA A 53 25.36 -2.37 2.71
C ALA A 53 25.58 -3.76 2.07
N PHE A 54 26.25 -4.68 2.78
CA PHE A 54 26.43 -6.05 2.30
C PHE A 54 25.11 -6.83 2.33
N ALA A 55 24.33 -6.74 3.40
CA ALA A 55 23.03 -7.36 3.53
C ALA A 55 22.03 -6.82 2.50
N THR A 56 22.02 -5.50 2.27
CA THR A 56 21.22 -4.85 1.22
C THR A 56 21.60 -5.35 -0.17
N ALA A 57 22.89 -5.40 -0.51
CA ALA A 57 23.34 -5.93 -1.80
C ALA A 57 22.98 -7.42 -1.98
N ALA A 58 23.07 -8.21 -0.90
CA ALA A 58 22.66 -9.62 -0.90
C ALA A 58 21.16 -9.77 -1.13
N TYR A 59 20.32 -8.95 -0.50
CA TYR A 59 18.88 -8.89 -0.72
C TYR A 59 18.54 -8.53 -2.17
N GLN A 60 19.12 -7.46 -2.70
CA GLN A 60 18.90 -7.03 -4.09
C GLN A 60 19.26 -8.13 -5.08
N ARG A 61 20.40 -8.81 -4.88
CA ARG A 61 20.81 -9.95 -5.70
C ARG A 61 19.88 -11.15 -5.53
N TYR A 62 19.41 -11.40 -4.31
CA TYR A 62 18.52 -12.52 -3.99
C TYR A 62 17.22 -12.44 -4.79
N ILE A 63 16.59 -11.27 -4.84
CA ILE A 63 15.34 -11.05 -5.58
C ILE A 63 15.54 -10.61 -7.03
N ARG A 64 16.79 -10.47 -7.50
CA ARG A 64 17.13 -9.93 -8.84
C ARG A 64 16.57 -8.53 -9.08
N LEU A 65 16.66 -7.69 -8.05
CA LEU A 65 16.14 -6.31 -8.07
C LEU A 65 16.76 -5.46 -9.17
N PRO A 66 18.08 -5.50 -9.44
CA PRO A 66 18.67 -4.69 -10.50
C PRO A 66 18.09 -5.01 -11.88
N GLU A 67 17.84 -6.28 -12.18
CA GLU A 67 17.22 -6.69 -13.44
C GLU A 67 15.74 -6.30 -13.50
N LEU A 68 14.99 -6.45 -12.41
CA LEU A 68 13.60 -6.01 -12.31
C LEU A 68 13.49 -4.49 -12.52
N ALA A 69 14.32 -3.71 -11.81
CA ALA A 69 14.38 -2.25 -11.93
C ALA A 69 14.78 -1.81 -13.34
N LYS A 70 15.70 -2.54 -14.00
CA LYS A 70 16.06 -2.27 -15.41
C LYS A 70 14.88 -2.49 -16.35
N LEU A 71 14.06 -3.52 -16.13
CA LEU A 71 12.85 -3.73 -16.92
C LEU A 71 11.86 -2.59 -16.70
N ALA A 72 11.57 -2.23 -15.44
CA ALA A 72 10.66 -1.15 -15.08
C ALA A 72 11.11 0.21 -15.62
N GLY A 73 12.40 0.56 -15.49
CA GLY A 73 12.95 1.86 -15.88
C GLY A 73 13.13 2.08 -17.38
N SER A 74 12.92 1.06 -18.22
CA SER A 74 13.04 1.20 -19.68
C SER A 74 11.86 1.97 -20.27
N ARG A 75 11.99 3.29 -20.47
CA ARG A 75 10.94 4.11 -21.09
C ARG A 75 10.92 3.90 -22.60
N LYS A 76 9.88 3.22 -23.10
CA LYS A 76 9.67 2.95 -24.53
C LYS A 76 8.56 3.81 -25.13
N PHE A 77 7.70 4.38 -24.29
CA PHE A 77 6.50 5.11 -24.69
C PHE A 77 6.53 6.50 -24.06
N PRO A 78 7.42 7.40 -24.51
CA PRO A 78 7.60 8.72 -23.88
C PRO A 78 6.34 9.60 -23.94
N GLN A 79 5.41 9.30 -24.85
CA GLN A 79 4.12 10.00 -24.95
C GLN A 79 3.09 9.49 -23.93
N TRP A 80 3.35 8.36 -23.26
CA TRP A 80 2.53 7.83 -22.20
C TRP A 80 3.07 8.32 -20.85
N ARG A 81 2.47 9.39 -20.30
CA ARG A 81 2.96 10.05 -19.07
C ARG A 81 2.97 9.09 -17.90
N ASN A 82 2.00 8.18 -17.83
CA ASN A 82 1.91 7.18 -16.76
C ASN A 82 2.75 5.92 -17.00
N GLU A 83 3.54 5.80 -18.07
CA GLU A 83 4.39 4.61 -18.31
C GLU A 83 5.23 4.27 -17.07
N SER A 84 5.85 5.28 -16.45
CA SER A 84 6.71 5.12 -15.27
C SER A 84 6.00 4.51 -14.04
N VAL A 85 4.70 4.75 -13.89
CA VAL A 85 3.89 4.24 -12.78
C VAL A 85 3.19 2.92 -13.16
N LEU A 86 2.56 2.89 -14.32
CA LEU A 86 1.75 1.75 -14.78
C LEU A 86 2.59 0.54 -15.12
N LYS A 87 3.77 0.73 -15.72
CA LYS A 87 4.63 -0.39 -16.08
C LYS A 87 5.08 -1.25 -14.89
N PRO A 88 5.65 -0.68 -13.80
CA PRO A 88 5.96 -1.49 -12.62
C PRO A 88 4.70 -2.06 -11.94
N ALA A 89 3.57 -1.36 -11.95
CA ALA A 89 2.30 -1.90 -11.43
C ALA A 89 1.82 -3.14 -12.22
N LEU A 90 1.84 -3.08 -13.55
CA LEU A 90 1.50 -4.19 -14.43
C LEU A 90 2.50 -5.36 -14.31
N GLN A 91 3.78 -5.07 -14.07
CA GLN A 91 4.77 -6.10 -13.75
C GLN A 91 4.48 -6.77 -12.41
N GLY A 92 4.07 -6.02 -11.39
CA GLY A 92 3.58 -6.57 -10.12
C GLY A 92 2.43 -7.56 -10.34
N LEU A 93 1.42 -7.16 -11.11
CA LEU A 93 0.29 -8.01 -11.47
C LEU A 93 0.71 -9.29 -12.23
N GLU A 94 1.63 -9.20 -13.19
CA GLU A 94 2.14 -10.38 -13.91
C GLU A 94 2.94 -11.32 -12.99
N ILE A 95 3.68 -10.75 -12.02
CA ILE A 95 4.36 -11.54 -10.99
C ILE A 95 3.32 -12.23 -10.09
N THR A 96 2.19 -11.59 -9.78
CA THR A 96 1.05 -12.21 -9.06
C THR A 96 0.47 -13.38 -9.84
N PHE A 97 0.31 -13.30 -11.16
CA PHE A 97 -0.11 -14.45 -11.99
C PHE A 97 0.89 -15.61 -11.89
N ARG A 98 2.19 -15.30 -11.96
CA ARG A 98 3.23 -16.29 -11.71
C ARG A 98 3.11 -16.91 -10.33
N PHE A 99 2.75 -16.13 -9.32
CA PHE A 99 2.56 -16.62 -7.96
C PHE A 99 1.36 -17.56 -7.85
N VAL A 100 0.24 -17.24 -8.50
CA VAL A 100 -0.91 -18.16 -8.61
C VAL A 100 -0.47 -19.50 -9.19
N SER A 101 0.32 -19.49 -10.28
CA SER A 101 0.87 -20.72 -10.85
C SER A 101 1.71 -21.50 -9.84
N ILE A 102 2.64 -20.84 -9.14
CA ILE A 102 3.56 -21.48 -8.17
C ILE A 102 2.75 -22.10 -7.03
N SER A 103 1.89 -21.33 -6.37
CA SER A 103 1.18 -21.76 -5.16
C SER A 103 0.16 -22.85 -5.44
N LEU A 104 -0.54 -22.82 -6.57
CA LEU A 104 -1.53 -23.86 -6.92
C LEU A 104 -0.89 -25.14 -7.48
N SER A 105 0.37 -25.06 -7.90
CA SER A 105 1.15 -26.22 -8.35
C SER A 105 1.95 -26.88 -7.21
N ASP A 106 1.88 -26.35 -5.99
CA ASP A 106 2.58 -26.92 -4.83
C ASP A 106 2.13 -28.35 -4.56
N THR A 107 3.08 -29.27 -4.49
CA THR A 107 2.80 -30.69 -4.24
C THR A 107 2.91 -31.06 -2.76
N ARG A 108 3.33 -30.14 -1.89
CA ARG A 108 3.53 -30.41 -0.46
C ARG A 108 2.17 -30.60 0.24
N PRO A 109 2.03 -31.64 1.09
CA PRO A 109 0.72 -32.03 1.64
C PRO A 109 0.17 -31.02 2.68
N TYR A 110 1.04 -30.22 3.29
CA TYR A 110 0.67 -29.20 4.27
C TYR A 110 0.41 -27.82 3.64
N ALA A 111 0.58 -27.67 2.32
CA ALA A 111 0.32 -26.41 1.64
C ALA A 111 -1.20 -26.11 1.64
N ASN A 112 -1.59 -24.94 2.15
CA ASN A 112 -2.99 -24.53 2.17
C ASN A 112 -3.39 -23.88 0.83
N HIS A 113 -3.56 -24.68 -0.23
CA HIS A 113 -3.88 -24.17 -1.58
C HIS A 113 -5.14 -23.30 -1.62
N ARG A 114 -6.12 -23.60 -0.76
CA ARG A 114 -7.38 -22.86 -0.69
C ARG A 114 -7.15 -21.43 -0.21
N GLU A 115 -6.36 -21.25 0.84
CA GLU A 115 -6.10 -19.92 1.37
C GLU A 115 -5.10 -19.15 0.49
N TRP A 116 -4.09 -19.83 -0.07
CA TRP A 116 -3.22 -19.25 -1.10
C TRP A 116 -4.04 -18.70 -2.27
N LYS A 117 -4.96 -19.51 -2.82
CA LYS A 117 -5.85 -19.10 -3.90
C LYS A 117 -6.64 -17.84 -3.54
N ARG A 118 -7.32 -17.84 -2.38
CA ARG A 118 -8.15 -16.70 -1.94
C ARG A 118 -7.36 -15.42 -1.76
N ARG A 119 -6.19 -15.50 -1.13
CA ARG A 119 -5.35 -14.32 -0.88
C ARG A 119 -4.78 -13.77 -2.18
N LEU A 120 -4.33 -14.64 -3.08
CA LEU A 120 -3.82 -14.22 -4.40
C LEU A 120 -4.93 -13.66 -5.30
N GLU A 121 -6.14 -14.24 -5.28
CA GLU A 121 -7.32 -13.66 -5.95
C GLU A 121 -7.64 -12.25 -5.42
N SER A 122 -7.61 -12.06 -4.09
CA SER A 122 -7.84 -10.75 -3.45
C SER A 122 -6.77 -9.73 -3.81
N ILE A 123 -5.49 -10.13 -3.79
CA ILE A 123 -4.35 -9.27 -4.16
C ILE A 123 -4.48 -8.86 -5.63
N ALA A 124 -4.67 -9.81 -6.55
CA ALA A 124 -4.84 -9.51 -7.97
C ALA A 124 -6.01 -8.56 -8.20
N SER A 125 -7.15 -8.75 -7.51
CA SER A 125 -8.30 -7.85 -7.61
C SER A 125 -7.96 -6.41 -7.21
N ARG A 126 -7.16 -6.22 -6.15
CA ARG A 126 -6.74 -4.89 -5.68
C ARG A 126 -5.68 -4.25 -6.58
N GLU A 127 -4.76 -5.05 -7.10
CA GLU A 127 -3.80 -4.63 -8.13
C GLU A 127 -4.54 -4.11 -9.37
N ILE A 128 -5.54 -4.85 -9.85
CA ILE A 128 -6.37 -4.46 -11.00
C ILE A 128 -7.15 -3.17 -10.70
N GLU A 129 -7.75 -3.04 -9.51
CA GLU A 129 -8.48 -1.83 -9.11
C GLU A 129 -7.58 -0.59 -9.10
N LEU A 130 -6.35 -0.73 -8.61
CA LEU A 130 -5.33 0.32 -8.63
C LEU A 130 -4.88 0.66 -10.06
N ILE A 131 -4.64 -0.35 -10.89
CA ILE A 131 -4.25 -0.18 -12.31
C ILE A 131 -5.36 0.54 -13.08
N ALA A 132 -6.62 0.17 -12.87
CA ALA A 132 -7.76 0.82 -13.49
C ALA A 132 -7.83 2.30 -13.09
N ALA A 133 -7.71 2.61 -11.80
CA ALA A 133 -7.70 3.99 -11.32
C ALA A 133 -6.55 4.82 -11.92
N LEU A 134 -5.37 4.22 -12.10
CA LEU A 134 -4.23 4.84 -12.79
C LEU A 134 -4.46 5.09 -14.28
N CYS A 135 -5.26 4.25 -14.94
CA CYS A 135 -5.59 4.37 -16.36
C CYS A 135 -6.73 5.37 -16.62
N GLU A 136 -7.68 5.50 -15.69
CA GLU A 136 -8.79 6.46 -15.80
C GLU A 136 -8.32 7.92 -15.87
N GLU A 137 -7.29 8.31 -15.10
CA GLU A 137 -6.83 9.70 -15.04
C GLU A 137 -6.27 10.25 -16.37
N GLU A 138 -5.84 9.40 -17.30
CA GLU A 138 -5.06 9.81 -18.48
C GLU A 138 -5.84 9.76 -19.81
N GLY A 139 -7.07 9.25 -19.79
CA GLY A 139 -7.91 9.14 -20.99
C GLY A 139 -7.31 8.30 -22.14
N GLY A 140 -6.27 7.51 -21.88
CA GLY A 140 -5.59 6.65 -22.86
C GLY A 140 -4.62 7.35 -23.82
N ALA A 141 -4.34 8.65 -23.63
CA ALA A 141 -3.46 9.39 -24.53
C ALA A 141 -2.01 8.84 -24.49
N GLY A 142 -1.47 8.47 -25.64
CA GLY A 142 -0.08 7.99 -25.78
C GLY A 142 0.16 6.54 -25.36
N ALA A 143 -0.84 5.86 -24.78
CA ALA A 143 -0.73 4.45 -24.42
C ALA A 143 -0.57 3.56 -25.67
N PRO A 144 0.32 2.55 -25.63
CA PRO A 144 0.51 1.63 -26.75
C PRO A 144 -0.66 0.66 -26.85
N ILE A 145 -1.63 1.02 -27.68
CA ILE A 145 -2.86 0.28 -27.88
C ILE A 145 -2.81 -0.42 -29.24
N ALA A 146 -3.33 -1.63 -29.32
CA ALA A 146 -3.47 -2.36 -30.58
C ALA A 146 -4.44 -1.61 -31.51
N ASP A 147 -3.92 -1.04 -32.61
CA ASP A 147 -4.70 -0.36 -33.66
C ASP A 147 -4.42 -0.97 -35.04
N LEU A 148 -5.38 -0.89 -35.96
CA LEU A 148 -5.25 -1.34 -37.35
C LEU A 148 -4.18 -0.59 -38.14
N SER A 149 -3.84 0.64 -37.77
CA SER A 149 -2.73 1.38 -38.36
C SER A 149 -1.38 0.69 -38.14
N SER A 150 -1.23 -0.03 -37.02
CA SER A 150 -0.03 -0.81 -36.70
C SER A 150 0.10 -2.13 -37.49
N CYS A 151 -1.01 -2.63 -38.07
CA CYS A 151 -1.05 -3.87 -38.84
C CYS A 151 -1.06 -3.65 -40.37
N ALA A 152 -0.92 -2.42 -40.88
CA ALA A 152 -0.96 -2.10 -42.33
C ALA A 152 -2.14 -2.76 -43.10
N GLY A 153 -3.27 -3.02 -42.43
CA GLY A 153 -4.41 -3.74 -43.00
C GLY A 153 -4.15 -5.23 -43.33
N VAL A 154 -2.98 -5.77 -42.99
CA VAL A 154 -2.63 -7.18 -43.18
C VAL A 154 -2.78 -7.91 -41.85
N LEU A 155 -3.87 -8.66 -41.71
CA LEU A 155 -4.03 -9.63 -40.64
C LEU A 155 -3.02 -10.75 -40.90
N SER A 156 -1.86 -10.72 -40.23
CA SER A 156 -0.93 -11.83 -40.23
C SER A 156 -1.60 -13.03 -39.57
N ARG A 157 -2.13 -13.93 -40.40
CA ARG A 157 -2.77 -15.21 -40.06
C ARG A 157 -1.80 -16.22 -39.41
N GLY A 158 -0.67 -15.73 -38.90
CA GLY A 158 0.46 -16.50 -38.44
C GLY A 158 0.18 -17.16 -37.11
N TYR A 159 -0.11 -16.40 -36.03
CA TYR A 159 -0.03 -16.97 -34.68
C TYR A 159 -0.91 -16.30 -33.60
N SER A 160 -1.86 -15.42 -33.95
CA SER A 160 -2.61 -14.62 -32.97
C SER A 160 -4.13 -14.78 -33.09
N SER A 161 -4.83 -14.89 -31.95
CA SER A 161 -6.29 -14.70 -31.84
C SER A 161 -6.60 -13.19 -31.86
N GLN A 162 -6.36 -12.54 -33.01
CA GLN A 162 -6.77 -11.16 -33.24
C GLN A 162 -8.24 -11.15 -33.61
N GLU A 163 -9.06 -10.54 -32.77
CA GLU A 163 -10.47 -10.33 -33.04
C GLU A 163 -10.69 -8.87 -33.45
N VAL A 164 -11.13 -8.67 -34.68
CA VAL A 164 -11.45 -7.33 -35.19
C VAL A 164 -12.96 -7.17 -35.22
N TRP A 165 -13.46 -6.30 -34.36
CA TRP A 165 -14.87 -6.00 -34.25
C TRP A 165 -15.17 -4.69 -34.99
N LYS A 166 -16.19 -4.70 -35.85
CA LYS A 166 -16.79 -3.49 -36.40
C LYS A 166 -18.12 -3.26 -35.71
N VAL A 167 -18.20 -2.22 -34.88
CA VAL A 167 -19.48 -1.81 -34.28
C VAL A 167 -20.35 -1.22 -35.39
N PRO A 168 -21.58 -1.74 -35.62
CA PRO A 168 -22.46 -1.22 -36.67
C PRO A 168 -22.71 0.29 -36.48
N GLY A 169 -22.35 1.11 -37.46
CA GLY A 169 -22.49 2.58 -37.41
C GLY A 169 -21.28 3.33 -36.84
N ALA A 170 -20.26 2.65 -36.32
CA ALA A 170 -19.00 3.29 -35.93
C ALA A 170 -18.00 3.35 -37.09
N ALA A 171 -17.27 4.46 -37.21
CA ALA A 171 -16.25 4.65 -38.25
C ALA A 171 -14.97 3.84 -37.99
N ALA A 172 -14.71 3.47 -36.72
CA ALA A 172 -13.50 2.79 -36.29
C ALA A 172 -13.76 1.30 -35.97
N SER A 173 -12.88 0.43 -36.45
CA SER A 173 -12.83 -0.98 -36.05
C SER A 173 -11.91 -1.15 -34.85
N VAL A 174 -12.32 -2.01 -33.92
CA VAL A 174 -11.60 -2.29 -32.68
C VAL A 174 -10.80 -3.58 -32.88
N VAL A 175 -9.52 -3.55 -32.54
CA VAL A 175 -8.65 -4.73 -32.51
C VAL A 175 -8.50 -5.18 -31.06
N ALA A 176 -8.94 -6.41 -30.77
CA ALA A 176 -8.61 -7.08 -29.54
C ALA A 176 -7.43 -8.03 -29.78
N ARG A 177 -6.38 -7.89 -28.98
CA ARG A 177 -5.23 -8.80 -28.99
C ARG A 177 -4.96 -9.29 -27.58
N THR A 178 -5.07 -10.60 -27.39
CA THR A 178 -4.68 -11.27 -26.15
C THR A 178 -3.17 -11.44 -26.12
N SER A 179 -2.57 -11.12 -24.97
CA SER A 179 -1.16 -11.38 -24.67
C SER A 179 -0.82 -12.86 -24.87
N GLU A 180 0.26 -13.14 -25.61
CA GLU A 180 0.74 -14.50 -25.84
C GLU A 180 1.75 -14.93 -24.76
N ALA A 181 2.45 -13.94 -24.18
CA ALA A 181 3.50 -14.18 -23.20
C ALA A 181 3.00 -14.21 -21.75
N SER A 182 1.89 -13.52 -21.43
CA SER A 182 1.33 -13.47 -20.07
C SER A 182 0.89 -14.85 -19.57
N LEU A 183 0.97 -15.04 -18.26
CA LEU A 183 0.50 -16.26 -17.62
C LEU A 183 -1.01 -16.32 -17.44
N LEU A 184 -1.74 -15.20 -17.34
CA LEU A 184 -3.18 -15.25 -17.04
C LEU A 184 -4.00 -16.05 -18.07
N PRO A 185 -3.84 -15.85 -19.40
CA PRO A 185 -4.49 -16.71 -20.39
C PRO A 185 -4.16 -18.19 -20.24
N ARG A 186 -2.93 -18.52 -19.81
CA ARG A 186 -2.48 -19.90 -19.60
C ARG A 186 -3.07 -20.51 -18.35
N LEU A 187 -3.17 -19.74 -17.26
CA LEU A 187 -3.83 -20.15 -16.03
C LEU A 187 -5.30 -20.49 -16.24
N ALA A 188 -5.98 -19.76 -17.15
CA ALA A 188 -7.36 -20.04 -17.54
C ALA A 188 -7.51 -21.38 -18.26
N ALA A 189 -6.47 -21.87 -18.95
CA ALA A 189 -6.49 -23.16 -19.63
C ALA A 189 -6.10 -24.36 -18.72
N TRP A 190 -5.74 -24.12 -17.46
CA TRP A 190 -5.31 -25.16 -16.53
C TRP A 190 -6.36 -25.44 -15.46
N GLU A 191 -6.79 -26.70 -15.35
CA GLU A 191 -7.86 -27.14 -14.43
C GLU A 191 -7.67 -26.66 -12.97
N LYS A 192 -6.43 -26.68 -12.46
CA LYS A 192 -6.14 -26.27 -11.07
C LYS A 192 -6.34 -24.77 -10.82
N SER A 193 -6.16 -23.94 -11.85
CA SER A 193 -6.17 -22.47 -11.74
C SER A 193 -7.31 -21.80 -12.51
N GLU A 194 -8.10 -22.55 -13.26
CA GLU A 194 -9.18 -22.04 -14.13
C GLU A 194 -10.14 -21.13 -13.37
N ASP A 195 -10.68 -21.55 -12.23
CA ASP A 195 -11.59 -20.72 -11.42
C ASP A 195 -10.93 -19.45 -10.87
N ALA A 196 -9.63 -19.51 -10.52
CA ALA A 196 -8.91 -18.32 -10.08
C ALA A 196 -8.73 -17.33 -11.25
N ALA A 197 -8.30 -17.83 -12.39
CA ALA A 197 -8.10 -17.04 -13.60
C ALA A 197 -9.41 -16.43 -14.09
N ALA A 198 -10.51 -17.17 -14.09
CA ALA A 198 -11.83 -16.68 -14.49
C ALA A 198 -12.29 -15.50 -13.62
N LYS A 199 -12.10 -15.58 -12.29
CA LYS A 199 -12.40 -14.45 -11.39
C LYS A 199 -11.53 -13.24 -11.67
N ILE A 200 -10.23 -13.44 -11.88
CA ILE A 200 -9.30 -12.35 -12.21
C ILE A 200 -9.70 -11.68 -13.52
N LEU A 201 -10.02 -12.46 -14.57
CA LEU A 201 -10.49 -11.94 -15.86
C LEU A 201 -11.79 -11.13 -15.71
N PHE A 202 -12.73 -11.59 -14.88
CA PHE A 202 -13.95 -10.83 -14.58
C PHE A 202 -13.66 -9.54 -13.80
N GLN A 203 -12.68 -9.55 -12.90
CA GLN A 203 -12.23 -8.32 -12.23
C GLN A 203 -11.60 -7.33 -13.22
N ILE A 204 -10.80 -7.80 -14.18
CA ILE A 204 -10.26 -6.94 -15.24
C ILE A 204 -11.42 -6.32 -16.04
N GLU A 205 -12.38 -7.14 -16.49
CA GLU A 205 -13.55 -6.66 -17.22
C GLU A 205 -14.30 -5.58 -16.43
N SER A 206 -14.61 -5.84 -15.16
CA SER A 206 -15.40 -4.93 -14.31
C SER A 206 -14.67 -3.63 -13.99
N GLN A 207 -13.39 -3.69 -13.62
CA GLN A 207 -12.64 -2.49 -13.20
C GLN A 207 -12.23 -1.63 -14.39
N MET A 208 -11.91 -2.25 -15.52
CA MET A 208 -11.46 -1.50 -16.68
C MET A 208 -12.62 -0.79 -17.40
N GLN A 209 -13.89 -1.00 -17.05
CA GLN A 209 -15.05 -0.42 -17.78
C GLN A 209 -14.96 1.09 -18.02
N ARG A 210 -14.41 1.83 -17.06
CA ARG A 210 -14.26 3.29 -17.11
C ARG A 210 -12.98 3.75 -17.81
N CYS A 211 -12.07 2.84 -18.13
CA CYS A 211 -10.81 3.13 -18.80
C CYS A 211 -10.99 3.22 -20.32
N ALA A 212 -10.13 4.00 -20.98
CA ALA A 212 -10.14 4.16 -22.44
C ALA A 212 -9.75 2.89 -23.23
N PHE A 213 -9.05 1.96 -22.59
CA PHE A 213 -8.63 0.68 -23.15
C PHE A 213 -8.87 -0.46 -22.15
N THR A 214 -8.58 -1.69 -22.56
CA THR A 214 -8.53 -2.85 -21.68
C THR A 214 -7.14 -3.50 -21.70
N LEU A 215 -6.82 -4.40 -20.75
CA LEU A 215 -5.46 -4.89 -20.57
C LEU A 215 -5.00 -5.89 -21.64
N GLY A 216 -5.90 -6.55 -22.36
CA GLY A 216 -5.55 -7.53 -23.39
C GLY A 216 -5.00 -8.83 -22.81
N LEU A 217 -5.52 -9.28 -21.68
CA LEU A 217 -5.11 -10.47 -20.95
C LEU A 217 -6.07 -11.66 -21.12
N GLY A 218 -6.99 -11.58 -22.09
CA GLY A 218 -8.00 -12.59 -22.38
C GLY A 218 -9.34 -12.32 -21.68
N GLU A 219 -9.53 -11.13 -21.13
CA GLU A 219 -10.82 -10.68 -20.61
C GLU A 219 -11.86 -10.59 -21.74
N PRO A 220 -13.16 -10.76 -21.43
CA PRO A 220 -14.21 -10.76 -22.46
C PRO A 220 -14.30 -9.48 -23.29
N ASN A 221 -13.97 -8.33 -22.70
CA ASN A 221 -14.00 -7.01 -23.33
C ASN A 221 -15.36 -6.69 -23.96
N LEU A 222 -16.43 -6.78 -23.17
CA LEU A 222 -17.81 -6.63 -23.65
C LEU A 222 -18.11 -5.24 -24.20
N ALA A 223 -17.36 -4.23 -23.73
CA ALA A 223 -17.44 -2.87 -24.23
C ALA A 223 -16.77 -2.66 -25.60
N GLY A 224 -16.05 -3.66 -26.12
CA GLY A 224 -15.31 -3.54 -27.39
C GLY A 224 -14.29 -2.42 -27.34
N LYS A 225 -13.53 -2.30 -26.24
CA LYS A 225 -12.46 -1.31 -26.12
C LYS A 225 -11.20 -1.81 -26.80
N PRO A 226 -10.30 -0.92 -27.24
CA PRO A 226 -9.05 -1.39 -27.79
C PRO A 226 -8.16 -1.95 -26.67
N THR A 227 -7.27 -2.88 -26.99
CA THR A 227 -6.43 -3.59 -26.00
C THR A 227 -5.03 -2.97 -25.89
N LEU A 228 -4.50 -2.86 -24.68
CA LEU A 228 -3.10 -2.52 -24.45
C LEU A 228 -2.18 -3.57 -25.09
N GLU A 229 -1.07 -3.14 -25.68
CA GLU A 229 0.01 -4.02 -26.16
C GLU A 229 0.81 -4.57 -24.95
N TYR A 230 0.17 -5.43 -24.16
CA TYR A 230 0.66 -5.92 -22.88
C TYR A 230 2.08 -6.50 -22.96
N ASP A 231 2.36 -7.30 -23.99
CA ASP A 231 3.65 -7.95 -24.18
C ASP A 231 4.78 -6.96 -24.46
N LEU A 232 4.49 -5.82 -25.11
CA LEU A 232 5.46 -4.76 -25.37
C LEU A 232 5.77 -3.95 -24.11
N VAL A 233 4.75 -3.70 -23.29
CA VAL A 233 4.83 -2.90 -22.07
C VAL A 233 5.49 -3.70 -20.94
N VAL A 234 4.89 -4.84 -20.58
CA VAL A 234 5.26 -5.63 -19.39
C VAL A 234 6.46 -6.52 -19.65
N ARG A 235 6.58 -7.01 -20.90
CA ARG A 235 7.57 -8.02 -21.31
C ARG A 235 7.53 -9.29 -20.42
N PRO A 236 6.40 -10.02 -20.38
CA PRO A 236 6.23 -11.15 -19.46
C PRO A 236 7.34 -12.21 -19.56
N PHE A 237 7.84 -12.50 -20.76
CA PHE A 237 8.95 -13.45 -20.97
C PHE A 237 10.21 -13.07 -20.17
N ASP A 238 10.65 -11.83 -20.27
CA ASP A 238 11.83 -11.33 -19.56
C ASP A 238 11.58 -11.30 -18.05
N LEU A 239 10.37 -10.95 -17.64
CA LEU A 239 9.95 -10.92 -16.23
C LEU A 239 9.91 -12.32 -15.62
N HIS A 240 9.41 -13.32 -16.34
CA HIS A 240 9.42 -14.72 -15.90
C HIS A 240 10.82 -15.31 -15.89
N ALA A 241 11.75 -14.81 -16.72
CA ALA A 241 13.16 -15.18 -16.65
C ALA A 241 13.83 -14.68 -15.36
N LEU A 242 13.23 -13.72 -14.63
CA LEU A 242 13.67 -13.30 -13.29
C LEU A 242 13.28 -14.26 -12.18
N LYS A 243 12.53 -15.34 -12.47
CA LYS A 243 12.31 -16.40 -11.50
C LYS A 243 13.65 -17.01 -11.08
N ARG A 244 13.76 -17.38 -9.81
CA ARG A 244 14.98 -18.00 -9.29
C ARG A 244 15.08 -19.44 -9.81
N CYS A 245 15.97 -19.68 -10.77
CA CYS A 245 16.36 -21.02 -11.22
C CYS A 245 17.48 -21.56 -10.32
N SER A 246 17.18 -21.80 -9.05
CA SER A 246 17.98 -22.69 -8.23
C SER A 246 17.26 -24.04 -8.19
N LYS A 247 17.99 -25.15 -8.07
CA LYS A 247 17.42 -26.47 -7.71
C LYS A 247 16.79 -26.45 -6.29
N ALA A 248 16.75 -25.28 -5.65
CA ALA A 248 16.18 -25.01 -4.35
C ALA A 248 14.65 -25.06 -4.35
N HIS A 249 14.20 -25.40 -3.17
CA HIS A 249 12.87 -25.77 -2.79
C HIS A 249 11.79 -24.71 -3.11
N GLN A 250 10.54 -25.14 -3.21
CA GLN A 250 9.41 -24.32 -3.60
C GLN A 250 9.23 -23.08 -2.72
N GLU A 251 9.56 -23.17 -1.43
CA GLU A 251 9.51 -22.07 -0.48
C GLU A 251 10.43 -20.88 -0.84
N ASP A 252 11.59 -21.12 -1.46
CA ASP A 252 12.54 -20.08 -1.89
C ASP A 252 11.93 -19.23 -3.01
N GLN A 253 11.22 -19.88 -3.94
CA GLN A 253 10.50 -19.20 -5.00
C GLN A 253 9.31 -18.39 -4.48
N VAL A 254 8.61 -18.88 -3.46
CA VAL A 254 7.52 -18.18 -2.78
C VAL A 254 8.05 -16.89 -2.14
N LEU A 255 9.08 -16.97 -1.31
CA LEU A 255 9.66 -15.80 -0.64
C LEU A 255 10.17 -14.77 -1.66
N CYS A 256 10.92 -15.22 -2.66
CA CYS A 256 11.41 -14.34 -3.73
C CYS A 256 10.26 -13.67 -4.50
N THR A 257 9.17 -14.38 -4.76
CA THR A 257 8.02 -13.84 -5.52
C THR A 257 7.25 -12.80 -4.70
N ILE A 258 7.02 -13.04 -3.39
CA ILE A 258 6.41 -12.05 -2.49
C ILE A 258 7.18 -10.72 -2.55
N HIS A 259 8.49 -10.77 -2.40
CA HIS A 259 9.31 -9.55 -2.43
C HIS A 259 9.38 -8.90 -3.81
N GLN A 260 9.35 -9.65 -4.91
CA GLN A 260 9.29 -9.05 -6.25
C GLN A 260 7.97 -8.29 -6.49
N ILE A 261 6.84 -8.77 -5.96
CA ILE A 261 5.55 -8.03 -6.00
C ILE A 261 5.68 -6.75 -5.17
N LEU A 262 6.19 -6.85 -3.94
CA LEU A 262 6.43 -5.68 -3.07
C LEU A 262 7.28 -4.61 -3.77
N GLU A 263 8.43 -4.99 -4.33
CA GLU A 263 9.35 -4.06 -5.00
C GLU A 263 8.76 -3.44 -6.28
N SER A 264 7.95 -4.21 -7.02
CA SER A 264 7.27 -3.68 -8.20
C SER A 264 6.29 -2.56 -7.81
N TRP A 265 5.50 -2.76 -6.76
CA TRP A 265 4.57 -1.74 -6.27
C TRP A 265 5.27 -0.59 -5.54
N LEU A 266 6.39 -0.83 -4.86
CA LEU A 266 7.22 0.22 -4.29
C LEU A 266 7.85 1.10 -5.38
N SER A 267 8.27 0.50 -6.50
CA SER A 267 8.72 1.27 -7.67
C SER A 267 7.60 2.14 -8.22
N ALA A 268 6.37 1.64 -8.32
CA ALA A 268 5.21 2.45 -8.74
C ALA A 268 4.89 3.57 -7.73
N ALA A 269 4.94 3.28 -6.43
CA ALA A 269 4.72 4.26 -5.36
C ALA A 269 5.76 5.38 -5.39
N ARG A 270 7.03 5.07 -5.68
CA ARG A 270 8.09 6.08 -5.81
C ARG A 270 7.77 7.10 -6.90
N GLU A 271 7.36 6.63 -8.07
CA GLU A 271 7.00 7.51 -9.19
C GLU A 271 5.70 8.28 -8.88
N LEU A 272 4.75 7.68 -8.14
CA LEU A 272 3.55 8.38 -7.66
C LEU A 272 3.87 9.52 -6.70
N VAL A 273 4.77 9.33 -5.73
CA VAL A 273 5.16 10.41 -4.80
C VAL A 273 5.80 11.57 -5.55
N ALA A 274 6.68 11.29 -6.52
CA ALA A 274 7.24 12.33 -7.39
C ALA A 274 6.15 13.05 -8.22
N ARG A 275 5.12 12.33 -8.67
CA ARG A 275 3.97 12.91 -9.38
C ARG A 275 3.12 13.82 -8.47
N VAL A 276 2.93 13.45 -7.20
CA VAL A 276 2.26 14.30 -6.19
C VAL A 276 3.02 15.62 -6.04
N GLU A 277 4.34 15.58 -5.88
CA GLU A 277 5.17 16.78 -5.73
C GLU A 277 5.02 17.70 -6.96
N GLN A 278 5.09 17.14 -8.17
CA GLN A 278 4.89 17.90 -9.41
C GLN A 278 3.49 18.54 -9.50
N ARG A 279 2.43 17.81 -9.12
CA ARG A 279 1.06 18.32 -9.13
C ARG A 279 0.84 19.41 -8.07
N ILE A 280 1.45 19.28 -6.90
CA ILE A 280 1.47 20.34 -5.86
C ILE A 280 2.20 21.59 -6.39
N GLU A 281 3.31 21.41 -7.10
CA GLU A 281 4.04 22.53 -7.71
C GLU A 281 3.24 23.27 -8.77
N SER A 282 2.38 22.53 -9.50
CA SER A 282 1.50 23.05 -10.55
C SER A 282 0.14 23.50 -10.02
N GLU A 283 -0.08 23.48 -8.70
CA GLU A 283 -1.33 23.84 -8.02
C GLU A 283 -2.54 22.97 -8.45
N GLU A 284 -2.29 21.77 -8.95
CA GLU A 284 -3.31 20.78 -9.35
C GLU A 284 -3.80 19.98 -8.13
N TRP A 285 -4.43 20.67 -7.16
CA TRP A 285 -4.72 20.11 -5.83
C TRP A 285 -5.55 18.82 -5.85
N ALA A 286 -6.62 18.79 -6.64
CA ALA A 286 -7.51 17.62 -6.74
C ALA A 286 -6.79 16.40 -7.33
N ALA A 287 -5.95 16.62 -8.35
CA ALA A 287 -5.16 15.55 -8.96
C ALA A 287 -4.05 15.06 -8.00
N ALA A 288 -3.40 15.97 -7.26
CA ALA A 288 -2.46 15.58 -6.21
C ALA A 288 -3.13 14.77 -5.09
N ALA A 289 -4.39 15.11 -4.74
CA ALA A 289 -5.18 14.35 -3.77
C ALA A 289 -5.48 12.94 -4.29
N GLY A 290 -5.88 12.80 -5.57
CA GLY A 290 -6.06 11.51 -6.24
C GLY A 290 -4.82 10.62 -6.15
N ASP A 291 -3.64 11.19 -6.43
CA ASP A 291 -2.36 10.47 -6.31
C ASP A 291 -2.04 10.05 -4.87
N CYS A 292 -2.31 10.91 -3.88
CA CYS A 292 -2.17 10.54 -2.47
C CYS A 292 -3.09 9.37 -2.09
N TRP A 293 -4.33 9.35 -2.58
CA TRP A 293 -5.25 8.22 -2.36
C TRP A 293 -4.76 6.93 -3.04
N LEU A 294 -4.12 7.03 -4.20
CA LEU A 294 -3.48 5.88 -4.83
C LEU A 294 -2.31 5.36 -3.99
N ILE A 295 -1.44 6.24 -3.49
CA ILE A 295 -0.31 5.86 -2.61
C ILE A 295 -0.82 5.18 -1.33
N GLU A 296 -1.88 5.71 -0.72
CA GLU A 296 -2.53 5.11 0.46
C GLU A 296 -2.98 3.67 0.19
N ARG A 297 -3.62 3.45 -0.95
CA ARG A 297 -4.08 2.13 -1.37
C ARG A 297 -2.93 1.19 -1.72
N VAL A 298 -1.83 1.71 -2.28
CA VAL A 298 -0.60 0.92 -2.47
C VAL A 298 -0.04 0.47 -1.13
N TRP A 299 0.01 1.32 -0.09
CA TRP A 299 0.44 0.89 1.25
C TRP A 299 -0.42 -0.24 1.84
N LYS A 300 -1.73 -0.19 1.63
CA LYS A 300 -2.65 -1.28 2.01
C LYS A 300 -2.36 -2.56 1.23
N LEU A 301 -2.15 -2.47 -0.08
CA LEU A 301 -1.76 -3.61 -0.91
C LEU A 301 -0.44 -4.23 -0.43
N LEU A 302 0.59 -3.42 -0.16
CA LEU A 302 1.88 -3.89 0.36
C LEU A 302 1.71 -4.64 1.69
N SER A 303 0.77 -4.22 2.54
CA SER A 303 0.45 -4.92 3.79
C SER A 303 -0.12 -6.31 3.50
N GLU A 304 -1.05 -6.43 2.55
CA GLU A 304 -1.66 -7.72 2.18
C GLU A 304 -0.69 -8.67 1.46
N VAL A 305 0.21 -8.12 0.64
CA VAL A 305 1.31 -8.91 0.06
C VAL A 305 2.25 -9.37 1.17
N GLY A 306 2.54 -8.53 2.17
CA GLY A 306 3.28 -8.90 3.37
C GLY A 306 2.62 -10.03 4.17
N ASP A 307 1.30 -10.00 4.31
CA ASP A 307 0.52 -11.03 5.01
C ASP A 307 0.61 -12.42 4.36
N LEU A 308 1.04 -12.54 3.11
CA LEU A 308 1.27 -13.84 2.47
C LEU A 308 2.31 -14.69 3.20
N HIS A 309 3.21 -14.07 3.96
CA HIS A 309 4.17 -14.80 4.80
C HIS A 309 3.48 -15.65 5.89
N PHE A 310 2.26 -15.32 6.32
CA PHE A 310 1.48 -16.17 7.24
C PHE A 310 1.10 -17.53 6.63
N LEU A 311 1.10 -17.65 5.30
CA LEU A 311 0.77 -18.90 4.60
C LEU A 311 2.00 -19.77 4.32
N MET A 312 3.20 -19.25 4.61
CA MET A 312 4.42 -20.06 4.57
C MET A 312 4.49 -20.93 5.82
N ASP A 313 4.94 -22.18 5.65
CA ASP A 313 5.23 -23.03 6.79
C ASP A 313 6.41 -22.45 7.59
N PRO A 314 6.32 -22.36 8.92
CA PRO A 314 7.40 -21.82 9.74
C PRO A 314 8.73 -22.56 9.58
N ASP A 315 8.74 -23.89 9.42
CA ASP A 315 9.97 -24.67 9.21
C ASP A 315 10.62 -24.31 7.87
N ASP A 316 9.81 -24.21 6.81
CA ASP A 316 10.27 -23.78 5.49
C ASP A 316 10.90 -22.38 5.55
N PHE A 317 10.23 -21.42 6.20
CA PHE A 317 10.76 -20.06 6.34
C PHE A 317 12.07 -20.02 7.14
N LEU A 318 12.13 -20.70 8.30
CA LEU A 318 13.33 -20.72 9.14
C LEU A 318 14.51 -21.41 8.45
N ARG A 319 14.23 -22.45 7.64
CA ARG A 319 15.24 -23.08 6.79
C ARG A 319 15.79 -22.10 5.76
N ILE A 320 14.93 -21.36 5.05
CA ILE A 320 15.37 -20.32 4.12
C ILE A 320 16.18 -19.24 4.84
N LYS A 321 15.70 -18.74 5.99
CA LYS A 321 16.41 -17.76 6.82
C LYS A 321 17.85 -18.22 7.11
N SER A 322 18.02 -19.49 7.50
CA SER A 322 19.33 -20.09 7.76
C SER A 322 20.21 -20.17 6.51
N GLN A 323 19.64 -20.56 5.36
CA GLN A 323 20.33 -20.72 4.08
C GLN A 323 20.77 -19.38 3.47
N LEU A 324 19.93 -18.35 3.59
CA LEU A 324 20.23 -17.01 3.14
C LEU A 324 21.27 -16.32 4.03
N GLY A 325 21.68 -16.95 5.12
CA GLY A 325 22.58 -16.33 6.08
C GLY A 325 21.98 -15.04 6.63
N ILE A 326 20.64 -14.94 6.72
CA ILE A 326 19.92 -13.93 7.49
C ILE A 326 20.19 -14.29 8.95
N LYS A 327 21.44 -14.11 9.37
CA LYS A 327 21.83 -14.17 10.76
C LYS A 327 21.00 -13.09 11.43
N ALA A 328 20.28 -13.43 12.49
CA ALA A 328 19.99 -12.44 13.51
C ALA A 328 21.33 -11.79 13.81
N ALA A 329 21.56 -10.56 13.35
CA ALA A 329 22.84 -9.91 13.56
C ALA A 329 23.10 -10.02 15.06
N SER A 330 24.24 -10.58 15.42
CA SER A 330 24.68 -10.66 16.81
C SER A 330 24.81 -9.22 17.29
N GLY A 331 23.73 -8.66 17.86
CA GLY A 331 23.56 -7.23 18.08
C GLY A 331 22.19 -6.60 17.77
N GLY A 332 21.21 -7.35 17.24
CA GLY A 332 19.88 -6.81 16.89
C GLY A 332 19.81 -6.40 15.42
N GLY A 333 19.73 -7.40 14.53
CA GLY A 333 19.66 -7.19 13.09
C GLY A 333 18.34 -6.55 12.66
N GLU A 334 18.44 -5.67 11.66
CA GLU A 334 17.30 -4.99 11.07
C GLU A 334 16.34 -5.98 10.38
N SER A 335 15.05 -5.63 10.35
CA SER A 335 14.03 -6.46 9.72
C SER A 335 14.22 -6.55 8.20
N ILE A 336 13.84 -7.68 7.58
CA ILE A 336 14.04 -7.95 6.14
C ILE A 336 13.46 -6.84 5.26
N CYS A 337 12.34 -6.22 5.66
CA CYS A 337 11.77 -5.09 4.91
C CYS A 337 12.73 -3.91 4.77
N PHE A 338 13.60 -3.64 5.74
CA PHE A 338 14.56 -2.53 5.69
C PHE A 338 15.74 -2.80 4.75
N LEU A 339 15.92 -4.04 4.27
CA LEU A 339 16.86 -4.32 3.18
C LEU A 339 16.39 -3.73 1.83
N SER A 340 15.13 -3.30 1.74
CA SER A 340 14.59 -2.59 0.58
C SER A 340 14.92 -1.09 0.66
N GLU A 341 15.89 -0.66 -0.16
CA GLU A 341 16.19 0.76 -0.35
C GLU A 341 14.96 1.53 -0.89
N THR A 342 14.17 0.89 -1.76
CA THR A 342 12.95 1.49 -2.32
C THR A 342 11.93 1.76 -1.22
N LEU A 343 11.72 0.82 -0.29
CA LEU A 343 10.81 1.01 0.83
C LEU A 343 11.23 2.20 1.71
N ILE A 344 12.51 2.22 2.12
CA ILE A 344 13.05 3.31 2.95
C ILE A 344 12.87 4.66 2.25
N HIS A 345 13.18 4.71 0.95
CA HIS A 345 13.00 5.91 0.14
C HIS A 345 11.53 6.34 0.07
N VAL A 346 10.60 5.44 -0.27
CA VAL A 346 9.17 5.77 -0.40
C VAL A 346 8.60 6.23 0.94
N THR A 347 8.96 5.58 2.05
CA THR A 347 8.55 6.01 3.39
C THR A 347 9.08 7.41 3.72
N GLY A 348 10.36 7.66 3.46
CA GLY A 348 10.97 8.98 3.64
C GLY A 348 10.27 10.05 2.79
N ALA A 349 10.06 9.78 1.52
CA ALA A 349 9.41 10.71 0.60
C ALA A 349 7.95 11.01 1.02
N CYS A 350 7.18 10.00 1.44
CA CYS A 350 5.83 10.20 2.00
C CYS A 350 5.83 11.10 3.24
N LYS A 351 6.85 10.98 4.09
CA LYS A 351 7.02 11.85 5.27
C LYS A 351 7.39 13.27 4.87
N GLU A 352 8.20 13.44 3.84
CA GLU A 352 8.63 14.77 3.38
C GLU A 352 7.56 15.57 2.64
N LEU A 353 6.46 14.95 2.23
CA LEU A 353 5.25 15.65 1.77
C LEU A 353 4.77 16.71 2.78
N ARG A 354 5.06 16.54 4.08
CA ARG A 354 4.77 17.56 5.12
C ARG A 354 5.39 18.94 4.83
N ARG A 355 6.53 18.99 4.12
CA ARG A 355 7.17 20.26 3.73
C ARG A 355 6.32 21.08 2.78
N SER A 356 5.39 20.45 2.07
CA SER A 356 4.47 21.10 1.13
C SER A 356 3.24 21.71 1.81
N VAL A 357 2.95 21.36 3.08
CA VAL A 357 1.75 21.83 3.79
C VAL A 357 1.64 23.36 3.89
N PRO A 358 2.69 24.11 4.24
CA PRO A 358 2.62 25.58 4.26
C PRO A 358 2.26 26.16 2.90
N ARG A 359 2.83 25.60 1.83
CA ARG A 359 2.53 26.01 0.44
C ARG A 359 1.07 25.75 0.08
N ILE A 360 0.56 24.56 0.37
CA ILE A 360 -0.86 24.20 0.12
C ILE A 360 -1.80 25.19 0.83
N LEU A 361 -1.43 25.59 2.05
CA LEU A 361 -2.19 26.53 2.88
C LEU A 361 -1.95 28.02 2.54
N GLY A 362 -1.02 28.33 1.63
CA GLY A 362 -0.66 29.71 1.27
C GLY A 362 0.00 30.49 2.40
N VAL A 363 0.72 29.82 3.32
CA VAL A 363 1.43 30.45 4.43
C VAL A 363 2.94 30.20 4.36
N GLU A 364 3.72 31.10 4.95
CA GLU A 364 5.17 30.93 5.06
C GLU A 364 5.52 29.65 5.82
N ALA A 365 6.54 28.94 5.33
CA ALA A 365 7.01 27.71 5.93
C ALA A 365 7.61 27.96 7.31
N ASP A 366 6.99 27.36 8.33
CA ASP A 366 7.60 27.14 9.63
C ASP A 366 8.06 25.68 9.68
N PRO A 367 9.37 25.39 9.80
CA PRO A 367 9.91 24.04 9.77
C PRO A 367 9.35 23.11 10.87
N ASN A 368 8.73 23.64 11.93
CA ASN A 368 8.16 22.86 13.02
C ASN A 368 6.62 22.82 13.04
N GLY A 369 5.95 23.41 12.04
CA GLY A 369 4.49 23.43 12.00
C GLY A 369 3.88 24.26 13.14
N GLY A 370 4.18 25.56 13.16
CA GLY A 370 3.75 26.46 14.23
C GLY A 370 2.27 26.89 14.19
N PRO A 371 1.88 27.79 15.11
CA PRO A 371 0.50 28.29 15.25
C PRO A 371 -0.08 28.90 13.97
N ARG A 372 0.77 29.42 13.06
CA ARG A 372 0.35 30.00 11.78
C ARG A 372 -0.23 28.94 10.82
N VAL A 373 0.46 27.80 10.68
CA VAL A 373 0.03 26.68 9.84
C VAL A 373 -1.27 26.10 10.39
N GLN A 374 -1.35 25.93 11.71
CA GLN A 374 -2.55 25.48 12.40
C GLN A 374 -3.74 26.43 12.14
N ASN A 375 -3.57 27.74 12.33
CA ASN A 375 -4.62 28.72 12.11
C ASN A 375 -5.10 28.74 10.65
N ALA A 376 -4.18 28.66 9.69
CA ALA A 376 -4.52 28.60 8.27
C ALA A 376 -5.31 27.33 7.92
N ALA A 377 -4.91 26.17 8.46
CA ALA A 377 -5.66 24.93 8.31
C ALA A 377 -7.07 25.04 8.92
N MET A 378 -7.21 25.64 10.11
CA MET A 378 -8.52 25.90 10.72
C MET A 378 -9.41 26.79 9.85
N LEU A 379 -8.85 27.86 9.28
CA LEU A 379 -9.56 28.77 8.37
C LEU A 379 -10.01 28.04 7.10
N LEU A 380 -9.14 27.25 6.49
CA LEU A 380 -9.46 26.42 5.32
C LEU A 380 -10.63 25.47 5.63
N PHE A 381 -10.52 24.72 6.74
CA PHE A 381 -11.55 23.76 7.17
C PHE A 381 -12.88 24.40 7.58
N HIS A 382 -12.86 25.67 8.00
CA HIS A 382 -14.06 26.41 8.40
C HIS A 382 -14.64 27.28 7.28
N SER A 383 -13.92 27.51 6.19
CA SER A 383 -14.34 28.44 5.15
C SER A 383 -15.73 28.08 4.58
N ARG A 384 -16.59 29.09 4.37
CA ARG A 384 -17.90 28.89 3.70
C ARG A 384 -17.76 28.41 2.25
N ARG A 385 -16.58 28.59 1.67
CA ARG A 385 -16.20 28.16 0.30
C ARG A 385 -15.48 26.81 0.28
N ARG A 386 -15.49 26.04 1.37
CA ARG A 386 -14.83 24.73 1.48
C ARG A 386 -15.22 23.72 0.38
N GLY A 387 -16.40 23.88 -0.23
CA GLY A 387 -16.88 23.04 -1.33
C GLY A 387 -16.77 23.68 -2.72
N GLU A 388 -16.08 24.82 -2.86
CA GLU A 388 -16.01 25.57 -4.12
C GLU A 388 -14.55 25.78 -4.55
N GLY A 389 -14.27 25.50 -5.83
CA GLY A 389 -12.98 25.77 -6.46
C GLY A 389 -11.79 25.03 -5.82
N ASP A 390 -10.64 25.70 -5.79
CA ASP A 390 -9.36 25.12 -5.36
C ASP A 390 -9.31 24.75 -3.88
N GLU A 391 -10.12 25.38 -3.04
CA GLU A 391 -10.13 25.15 -1.60
C GLU A 391 -10.61 23.74 -1.24
N MET A 392 -11.55 23.18 -2.02
CA MET A 392 -11.97 21.79 -1.87
C MET A 392 -10.81 20.83 -2.15
N GLY A 393 -10.10 21.04 -3.26
CA GLY A 393 -8.94 20.22 -3.63
C GLY A 393 -7.81 20.29 -2.59
N LYS A 394 -7.57 21.46 -1.98
CA LYS A 394 -6.61 21.60 -0.87
C LYS A 394 -7.01 20.79 0.36
N VAL A 395 -8.29 20.80 0.74
CA VAL A 395 -8.79 20.00 1.87
C VAL A 395 -8.63 18.51 1.58
N GLU A 396 -9.03 18.06 0.39
CA GLU A 396 -8.91 16.66 -0.02
C GLU A 396 -7.45 16.21 -0.02
N LEU A 397 -6.53 17.03 -0.54
CA LEU A 397 -5.10 16.76 -0.54
C LEU A 397 -4.55 16.59 0.88
N LEU A 398 -4.82 17.55 1.77
CA LEU A 398 -4.34 17.47 3.16
C LEU A 398 -4.90 16.24 3.90
N GLN A 399 -6.15 15.86 3.63
CA GLN A 399 -6.73 14.63 4.19
C GLN A 399 -6.08 13.37 3.61
N ALA A 400 -5.84 13.34 2.30
CA ALA A 400 -5.20 12.22 1.62
C ALA A 400 -3.75 12.02 2.11
N MET A 401 -3.00 13.11 2.33
CA MET A 401 -1.66 13.07 2.93
C MET A 401 -1.64 12.42 4.32
N GLN A 402 -2.62 12.75 5.17
CA GLN A 402 -2.78 12.11 6.49
C GLN A 402 -3.22 10.64 6.36
N ALA A 403 -4.00 10.30 5.33
CA ALA A 403 -4.36 8.92 5.05
C ALA A 403 -3.12 8.09 4.63
N VAL A 404 -2.23 8.64 3.81
CA VAL A 404 -0.93 8.04 3.45
C VAL A 404 -0.08 7.77 4.69
N GLU A 405 0.06 8.75 5.60
CA GLU A 405 0.76 8.55 6.88
C GLU A 405 0.15 7.37 7.65
N ALA A 406 -1.17 7.37 7.81
CA ALA A 406 -1.85 6.36 8.59
C ALA A 406 -1.73 4.97 7.96
N ALA A 407 -1.74 4.85 6.62
CA ALA A 407 -1.52 3.60 5.92
C ALA A 407 -0.07 3.10 6.05
N SER A 408 0.92 4.00 5.92
CA SER A 408 2.33 3.68 6.10
C SER A 408 2.65 3.18 7.51
N LYS A 409 2.15 3.87 8.56
CA LYS A 409 2.33 3.43 9.96
C LYS A 409 1.66 2.07 10.22
N ARG A 410 0.46 1.84 9.65
CA ARG A 410 -0.21 0.53 9.72
C ARG A 410 0.59 -0.57 9.05
N PHE A 411 1.22 -0.30 7.92
CA PHE A 411 2.10 -1.26 7.26
C PHE A 411 3.23 -1.72 8.17
N PHE A 412 3.98 -0.80 8.79
CA PHE A 412 5.09 -1.18 9.69
C PHE A 412 4.62 -1.93 10.94
N PHE A 413 3.47 -1.52 11.50
CA PHE A 413 2.85 -2.25 12.60
C PHE A 413 2.47 -3.68 12.19
N ALA A 414 1.78 -3.85 11.06
CA ALA A 414 1.37 -5.16 10.55
C ALA A 414 2.58 -6.04 10.21
N TYR A 415 3.59 -5.48 9.54
CA TYR A 415 4.82 -6.18 9.19
C TYR A 415 5.56 -6.70 10.43
N ARG A 416 5.59 -5.93 11.53
CA ARG A 416 6.11 -6.40 12.81
C ARG A 416 5.35 -7.63 13.33
N GLN A 417 4.02 -7.64 13.23
CA GLN A 417 3.21 -8.79 13.66
C GLN A 417 3.47 -10.02 12.78
N VAL A 418 3.58 -9.83 11.46
CA VAL A 418 3.96 -10.89 10.51
C VAL A 418 5.33 -11.47 10.89
N ALA A 419 6.33 -10.60 11.09
CA ALA A 419 7.67 -11.01 11.48
C ALA A 419 7.65 -11.81 12.80
N ALA A 420 6.87 -11.37 13.79
CA ALA A 420 6.78 -12.04 15.09
C ALA A 420 6.07 -13.39 15.00
N ALA A 421 5.06 -13.52 14.15
CA ALA A 421 4.37 -14.78 13.94
C ALA A 421 5.21 -15.81 13.17
N VAL A 422 6.02 -15.35 12.21
CA VAL A 422 6.83 -16.23 11.35
C VAL A 422 8.16 -16.59 11.99
N MET A 423 8.81 -15.67 12.72
CA MET A 423 10.13 -15.87 13.32
C MET A 423 10.11 -16.02 14.85
N GLY A 424 8.98 -15.74 15.50
CA GLY A 424 8.86 -15.65 16.95
C GLY A 424 9.12 -14.24 17.49
N SER A 425 8.39 -13.85 18.53
CA SER A 425 8.46 -12.51 19.12
C SER A 425 9.83 -12.16 19.71
N LEU A 426 10.57 -13.16 20.19
CA LEU A 426 11.89 -12.98 20.80
C LEU A 426 12.97 -12.57 19.78
N GLU A 427 12.87 -13.11 18.56
CA GLU A 427 13.73 -12.73 17.44
C GLU A 427 13.45 -11.29 17.01
N VAL A 428 12.18 -10.90 16.97
CA VAL A 428 11.76 -9.54 16.58
C VAL A 428 12.10 -8.49 17.62
N SER A 429 12.08 -8.83 18.91
CA SER A 429 12.53 -7.93 19.99
C SER A 429 14.06 -7.93 20.19
N GLY A 430 14.81 -8.67 19.36
CA GLY A 430 16.27 -8.74 19.44
C GLY A 430 16.78 -9.30 20.76
N ASN A 431 16.05 -10.25 21.36
CA ASN A 431 16.39 -10.84 22.66
C ASN A 431 16.44 -9.83 23.84
N ARG A 432 15.78 -8.67 23.70
CA ARG A 432 15.75 -7.63 24.75
C ARG A 432 14.62 -7.90 25.75
N ALA A 433 14.95 -7.89 27.05
CA ALA A 433 14.00 -8.10 28.14
C ALA A 433 12.93 -6.99 28.19
N ALA A 434 11.74 -7.30 28.72
CA ALA A 434 10.50 -6.50 28.67
C ALA A 434 10.52 -5.11 29.37
N TYR A 435 11.68 -4.58 29.74
CA TYR A 435 11.82 -3.30 30.44
C TYR A 435 12.97 -2.49 29.83
N VAL A 436 12.70 -1.77 28.73
CA VAL A 436 13.70 -0.83 28.16
C VAL A 436 13.00 0.45 27.68
N PRO A 437 13.58 1.65 27.92
CA PRO A 437 13.04 2.94 27.45
C PRO A 437 12.89 3.04 25.92
N ALA A 438 12.10 4.01 25.46
CA ALA A 438 11.70 4.20 24.05
C ALA A 438 12.88 4.28 23.05
N GLU A 439 14.07 4.65 23.51
CA GLU A 439 15.32 4.71 22.73
C GLU A 439 15.90 3.31 22.39
N ALA A 440 15.35 2.24 22.98
CA ALA A 440 15.78 0.87 22.76
C ALA A 440 14.74 -0.02 22.05
N LEU A 441 13.69 0.59 21.48
CA LEU A 441 12.71 -0.07 20.64
C LEU A 441 13.37 -0.55 19.35
N ASP A 442 12.93 -1.70 18.82
CA ASP A 442 13.36 -2.14 17.49
C ASP A 442 12.88 -1.18 16.38
N SER A 443 13.58 -1.19 15.24
CA SER A 443 13.37 -0.22 14.16
C SER A 443 11.94 -0.21 13.62
N LEU A 444 11.26 -1.36 13.54
CA LEU A 444 9.85 -1.42 13.13
C LEU A 444 8.95 -0.67 14.11
N THR A 445 9.21 -0.83 15.41
CA THR A 445 8.46 -0.15 16.47
C THR A 445 8.70 1.35 16.47
N GLN A 446 9.94 1.77 16.20
CA GLN A 446 10.27 3.19 16.02
C GLN A 446 9.46 3.80 14.86
N MET A 447 9.35 3.11 13.73
CA MET A 447 8.63 3.61 12.54
C MET A 447 7.14 3.85 12.78
N PHE A 448 6.41 2.93 13.42
CA PHE A 448 4.97 3.13 13.63
C PHE A 448 4.64 4.00 14.85
N LEU A 449 5.55 4.13 15.82
CA LEU A 449 5.41 5.03 16.98
C LEU A 449 5.96 6.44 16.72
N GLU A 450 6.47 6.73 15.52
CA GLU A 450 6.90 8.08 15.18
C GLU A 450 5.78 9.11 15.47
N PRO A 451 6.12 10.32 15.91
CA PRO A 451 5.17 11.42 16.03
C PRO A 451 4.38 11.64 14.72
N PRO A 452 3.19 12.25 14.80
CA PRO A 452 2.42 12.59 13.62
C PRO A 452 3.25 13.38 12.60
N TYR A 453 3.15 13.05 11.31
CA TYR A 453 3.87 13.78 10.26
C TYR A 453 3.31 15.19 10.07
N TYR A 454 2.02 15.37 10.39
CA TYR A 454 1.25 16.60 10.18
C TYR A 454 0.66 17.17 11.49
N PRO A 455 1.50 17.50 12.49
CA PRO A 455 1.03 17.87 13.83
C PRO A 455 0.14 19.12 13.84
N SER A 456 0.39 20.10 12.96
CA SER A 456 -0.43 21.32 12.86
C SER A 456 -1.83 21.05 12.32
N LEU A 457 -1.98 20.06 11.41
CA LEU A 457 -3.29 19.66 10.89
C LEU A 457 -4.10 18.94 11.96
N ASP A 458 -3.44 18.12 12.77
CA ASP A 458 -4.07 17.43 13.90
C ASP A 458 -4.51 18.43 14.97
N ALA A 459 -3.63 19.36 15.34
CA ALA A 459 -3.96 20.44 16.26
C ALA A 459 -5.13 21.29 15.73
N ALA A 460 -5.15 21.62 14.43
CA ALA A 460 -6.24 22.37 13.82
C ALA A 460 -7.60 21.69 14.03
N LYS A 461 -7.65 20.35 13.92
CA LYS A 461 -8.89 19.58 14.16
C LYS A 461 -9.31 19.59 15.63
N THR A 462 -8.36 19.56 16.57
CA THR A 462 -8.64 19.64 18.01
C THR A 462 -9.36 20.94 18.37
N PHE A 463 -8.90 22.08 17.83
CA PHE A 463 -9.45 23.40 18.17
C PHE A 463 -10.59 23.85 17.25
N LEU A 464 -10.92 23.08 16.21
CA LEU A 464 -11.93 23.45 15.21
C LEU A 464 -13.32 23.65 15.85
N GLY A 465 -13.69 22.79 16.80
CA GLY A 465 -14.98 22.88 17.49
C GLY A 465 -15.13 24.13 18.37
N GLU A 466 -14.07 24.53 19.08
CA GLU A 466 -14.06 25.78 19.87
C GLU A 466 -14.10 27.02 18.96
N TYR A 467 -13.42 26.95 17.82
CA TYR A 467 -13.42 28.01 16.82
C TYR A 467 -14.81 28.24 16.23
N TRP A 468 -15.58 27.17 16.00
CA TRP A 468 -16.99 27.26 15.56
C TRP A 468 -17.84 28.03 16.56
N GLN A 469 -17.76 27.67 17.84
CA GLN A 469 -18.55 28.32 18.90
C GLN A 469 -18.23 29.82 19.02
N ARG A 470 -16.95 30.20 18.94
CA ARG A 470 -16.53 31.62 19.01
C ARG A 470 -16.94 32.43 17.79
N SER A 471 -16.92 31.82 16.60
CA SER A 471 -17.30 32.49 15.35
C SER A 471 -18.81 32.74 15.29
N ASP A 472 -19.63 31.79 15.74
CA ASP A 472 -21.09 31.93 15.81
C ASP A 472 -21.53 32.96 16.88
N LEU A 473 -20.81 33.01 18.02
CA LEU A 473 -20.98 34.02 19.06
C LEU A 473 -20.54 35.43 18.61
N GLY A 474 -19.55 35.52 17.71
CA GLY A 474 -19.11 36.78 17.10
C GLY A 474 -20.10 37.31 16.06
N ALA A 475 -20.68 36.43 15.24
CA ALA A 475 -21.70 36.78 14.25
C ALA A 475 -23.02 37.23 14.91
N THR A 476 -23.38 36.67 16.06
CA THR A 476 -24.56 37.09 16.83
C THR A 476 -24.36 38.44 17.53
N LYS A 477 -23.13 38.86 17.86
CA LYS A 477 -22.84 40.19 18.43
C LYS A 477 -22.75 41.31 17.39
N ALA A 478 -22.53 41.00 16.12
CA ALA A 478 -22.46 42.00 15.03
C ALA A 478 -23.84 42.40 14.46
N ASN A 479 -24.92 41.74 14.90
CA ASN A 479 -26.31 41.97 14.47
C ASN A 479 -27.15 42.72 15.52
N TRP A 480 -26.52 43.45 16.45
CA TRP A 480 -27.20 44.32 17.43
C TRP A 480 -26.68 45.75 17.36
#